data_AF-A0A2W4LFA2-F1
#
_entry.id   AF-A0A2W4LFA2-F1
#
_cell.length_a   1.000
_cell.length_b   1.000
_cell.length_c   1.000
_cell.angle_alpha   90.00
_cell.angle_beta   90.00
_cell.angle_gamma   90.00
#
_symmetry.space_group_name_H-M   'P 1'
#
loop_
_entity.id
_entity.type
_entity.pdbx_description
1 polymer ?
#
loop_
_entity_poly.entity_id
_entity_poly.type
_entity_poly.pdbx_seq_one_letter_code
_entity_poly.pdbx_strand_id
1 'polypeptide(L)' 'MPQSPDSLKVSLHQLLRAMIEKGASDMHITTGSPPLLRIDGRTVPLRLPPLPPGEPKQLCYPVPPEDQRA' A
#
# COMPACT_ATOMS: atom_id res chain seq x y z
N MET A 1 5.82 25.03 -14.31
CA MET A 1 6.24 23.95 -13.37
C MET A 1 5.91 22.64 -14.06
N PRO A 2 6.88 21.75 -14.33
CA PRO A 2 6.56 20.47 -14.94
C PRO A 2 5.74 19.66 -13.94
N GLN A 3 4.51 19.35 -14.30
CA GLN A 3 3.65 18.46 -13.54
C GLN A 3 4.32 17.09 -13.53
N SER A 4 4.78 16.68 -12.34
CA SER A 4 5.48 15.42 -12.14
C SER A 4 4.53 14.24 -12.46
N PRO A 5 5.05 13.18 -13.09
CA PRO A 5 4.23 12.22 -13.82
C PRO A 5 3.46 11.31 -12.86
N ASP A 6 2.16 11.17 -13.14
CA ASP A 6 1.25 10.12 -12.67
C ASP A 6 1.42 9.70 -11.19
N SER A 7 0.77 10.46 -10.31
CA SER A 7 0.58 10.09 -8.92
C SER A 7 -0.40 8.90 -8.84
N LEU A 8 0.10 7.70 -9.10
CA LEU A 8 -0.55 6.43 -8.77
C LEU A 8 -0.68 6.37 -7.24
N LYS A 9 -1.69 7.04 -6.69
CA LYS A 9 -2.06 6.94 -5.29
C LYS A 9 -2.63 5.55 -5.05
N VAL A 10 -1.77 4.62 -4.66
CA VAL A 10 -2.19 3.28 -4.25
C VAL A 10 -2.87 3.39 -2.89
N SER A 11 -4.13 2.97 -2.80
CA SER A 11 -4.85 2.90 -1.54
C SER A 11 -4.57 1.60 -0.80
N LEU A 12 -4.78 1.60 0.53
CA LEU A 12 -4.67 0.37 1.33
C LEU A 12 -5.60 -0.73 0.82
N HIS A 13 -6.79 -0.37 0.34
CA HIS A 13 -7.73 -1.34 -0.21
C HIS A 13 -7.19 -2.04 -1.47
N GLN A 14 -6.53 -1.31 -2.37
CA GLN A 14 -5.91 -1.90 -3.57
C GLN A 14 -4.74 -2.83 -3.19
N LEU A 15 -3.97 -2.46 -2.18
CA LEU A 15 -2.91 -3.31 -1.64
C LEU A 15 -3.45 -4.59 -1.02
N LEU A 16 -4.50 -4.51 -0.19
CA LEU A 16 -5.15 -5.66 0.42
C LEU A 16 -5.77 -6.59 -0.64
N ARG A 17 -6.40 -6.02 -1.68
CA ARG A 17 -6.92 -6.78 -2.80
C ARG A 17 -5.79 -7.52 -3.54
N ALA A 18 -4.67 -6.84 -3.81
CA ALA A 18 -3.50 -7.48 -4.40
C ALA A 18 -2.89 -8.57 -3.51
N MET A 19 -2.96 -8.42 -2.18
CA MET A 19 -2.56 -9.45 -1.21
C MET A 19 -3.39 -10.72 -1.36
N ILE A 20 -4.71 -10.57 -1.47
CA ILE A 20 -5.66 -11.68 -1.68
C ILE A 20 -5.46 -12.34 -3.05
N GLU A 21 -5.39 -11.53 -4.12
CA GLU A 21 -5.20 -12.04 -5.48
C GLU A 21 -3.89 -12.81 -5.65
N LYS A 22 -2.86 -12.45 -4.87
CA LYS A 22 -1.54 -13.11 -4.90
C LYS A 22 -1.39 -14.22 -3.86
N GLY A 23 -2.40 -14.47 -3.02
CA GLY A 23 -2.33 -15.48 -1.96
C GLY A 23 -1.27 -15.17 -0.89
N ALA A 24 -1.02 -13.88 -0.62
CA ALA A 24 -0.06 -13.46 0.38
C ALA A 24 -0.65 -13.55 1.79
N SER A 25 0.15 -14.02 2.74
CA SER A 25 -0.22 -14.09 4.16
C SER A 25 -0.04 -12.76 4.88
N ASP A 26 0.97 -11.98 4.48
CA ASP A 26 1.34 -10.73 5.13
C ASP A 26 1.78 -9.69 4.09
N MET A 27 1.56 -8.43 4.40
CA MET A 27 2.11 -7.29 3.67
C MET A 27 3.00 -6.45 4.59
N HIS A 28 4.23 -6.19 4.16
CA HIS A 28 5.13 -5.23 4.80
C HIS A 28 5.12 -3.91 4.05
N ILE A 29 4.83 -2.84 4.78
CA ILE A 29 4.83 -1.47 4.29
C ILE A 29 5.90 -0.71 5.09
N THR A 30 6.95 -0.25 4.41
CA THR A 30 8.05 0.49 5.03
C THR A 30 8.52 1.64 4.15
N THR A 31 9.06 2.69 4.78
CA THR A 31 9.61 3.86 4.08
C THR A 31 10.86 3.46 3.29
N GLY A 32 11.02 4.02 2.09
CA GLY A 32 12.20 3.82 1.25
C GLY A 32 12.28 2.45 0.60
N SER A 33 11.23 1.63 0.69
CA SER A 33 11.12 0.36 -0.02
C SER A 33 9.73 0.20 -0.62
N PRO A 34 9.59 -0.58 -1.70
CA PRO A 34 8.27 -0.94 -2.20
C PRO A 34 7.52 -1.80 -1.18
N PRO A 35 6.18 -1.83 -1.21
CA PRO A 35 5.40 -2.77 -0.42
C PRO A 35 5.81 -4.21 -0.75
N LEU A 36 6.03 -5.02 0.28
CA LEU A 36 6.44 -6.41 0.14
C LEU A 36 5.30 -7.33 0.56
N LEU A 37 5.13 -8.42 -0.16
CA LEU A 37 4.16 -9.47 0.14
C LEU A 37 4.87 -10.73 0.58
N ARG A 38 4.37 -11.38 1.63
CA ARG A 38 4.84 -12.71 2.01
C ARG A 38 3.91 -13.76 1.41
N ILE A 39 4.40 -14.53 0.45
CA ILE A 39 3.66 -15.59 -0.24
C ILE A 39 4.41 -16.89 0.00
N ASP A 40 3.75 -17.91 0.57
CA ASP A 40 4.37 -19.21 0.88
C ASP A 40 5.71 -19.09 1.64
N GLY A 41 5.78 -18.16 2.61
CA GLY A 41 6.97 -17.91 3.42
C GLY A 41 8.09 -17.13 2.71
N ARG A 42 7.89 -16.71 1.45
CA ARG A 42 8.85 -15.90 0.68
C ARG A 42 8.38 -14.47 0.56
N THR A 43 9.31 -13.53 0.75
CA THR A 43 9.04 -12.09 0.60
C THR A 43 9.24 -11.67 -0.84
N VAL A 44 8.19 -11.16 -1.47
CA VAL A 44 8.15 -10.72 -2.88
C VAL A 44 7.79 -9.22 -2.92
N PRO A 45 8.62 -8.36 -3.52
CA PRO A 45 8.29 -6.95 -3.68
C PRO A 45 7.16 -6.78 -4.71
N LEU A 46 6.21 -5.90 -4.41
CA LEU A 46 5.25 -5.43 -5.41
C LEU A 46 5.97 -4.55 -6.44
N ARG A 47 5.48 -4.56 -7.68
CA ARG A 47 5.97 -3.69 -8.76
C ARG A 47 5.44 -2.26 -8.58
N LEU A 48 5.77 -1.65 -7.45
CA LEU A 48 5.41 -0.30 -7.09
C LEU A 48 6.69 0.50 -6.81
N PRO A 49 6.66 1.83 -6.96
CA PRO A 49 7.76 2.66 -6.52
C PRO A 49 7.97 2.54 -5.00
N PRO A 50 9.19 2.82 -4.50
CA PRO A 50 9.46 2.87 -3.07
C PRO A 50 8.61 3.95 -2.40
N LEU A 51 8.09 3.64 -1.21
CA LEU A 51 7.22 4.57 -0.49
C LEU A 51 8.03 5.75 0.09
N PRO A 52 7.61 7.00 -0.17
CA PRO A 52 8.24 8.17 0.42
C PRO A 52 7.96 8.25 1.93
N PRO A 53 8.77 9.02 2.68
CA PRO A 53 8.57 9.21 4.12
C PRO A 53 7.19 9.80 4.42
N GLY A 54 6.47 9.19 5.37
CA GLY A 54 5.13 9.60 5.80
C GLY A 54 3.97 8.94 5.04
N GLU A 55 4.22 8.39 3.84
CA GLU A 55 3.19 7.69 3.05
C GLU A 55 2.74 6.35 3.66
N PRO A 56 3.62 5.49 4.21
CA PRO A 56 3.22 4.29 4.94
C PRO A 56 2.22 4.60 6.06
N LYS A 57 2.44 5.72 6.76
CA LYS A 57 1.57 6.16 7.83
C LYS A 57 0.20 6.55 7.26
N GLN A 58 0.15 7.31 6.17
CA GLN A 58 -1.13 7.66 5.54
C GLN A 58 -1.89 6.45 4.99
N LEU A 59 -1.18 5.44 4.48
CA LEU A 59 -1.78 4.17 4.05
C LEU A 59 -2.36 3.36 5.21
N CYS A 60 -1.68 3.31 6.35
CA CYS A 60 -2.13 2.57 7.53
C CYS A 60 -3.14 3.33 8.39
N TYR A 61 -3.26 4.65 8.23
CA TYR A 61 -4.30 5.42 8.92
C TYR A 61 -5.63 5.15 8.22
N PRO A 62 -6.60 4.52 8.91
CA PRO A 62 -7.93 4.38 8.35
C PRO A 62 -8.48 5.77 8.07
N VAL A 63 -8.95 5.99 6.84
CA VAL A 63 -9.90 7.07 6.58
C VAL A 63 -11.03 6.85 7.59
N PRO A 64 -11.34 7.81 8.49
CA PRO A 64 -12.48 7.65 9.36
C PRO A 64 -13.68 7.35 8.47
N PRO A 65 -14.52 6.35 8.78
CA PRO A 65 -15.73 6.14 8.00
C PRO A 65 -16.48 7.46 7.94
N GLU A 66 -16.56 8.06 6.75
CA GLU A 66 -17.50 9.13 6.49
C GLU A 66 -18.87 8.52 6.77
N ASP A 67 -19.52 9.05 7.79
CA ASP A 67 -20.85 8.66 8.25
C ASP A 67 -20.92 7.41 9.15
N GLN A 68 -20.88 7.66 10.45
CA GLN A 68 -21.81 7.00 11.35
C GLN A 68 -22.76 8.09 11.86
N ARG A 69 -23.67 8.57 11.00
CA ARG A 69 -24.89 9.23 11.46
C ARG A 69 -25.94 8.14 11.66
N ALA A 70 -26.15 7.76 12.91
CA ALA A 70 -27.38 7.12 13.37
C ALA A 70 -28.27 8.20 14.00
#